data_AF-A0A0G0VQT8-F1
#
_entry.id   AF-A0A0G0VQT8-F1
#
_cell.length_a   1.000
_cell.length_b   1.000
_cell.length_c   1.000
_cell.angle_alpha   90.00
_cell.angle_beta   90.00
_cell.angle_gamma   90.00
#
_symmetry.space_group_name_H-M   'P 1'
#
loop_
_entity.id
_entity.type
_entity.pdbx_description
1 polymer ?
#
loop_
_entity_poly.entity_id
_entity_poly.type
_entity_poly.pdbx_seq_one_letter_code
_entity_poly.pdbx_strand_id
1 'polypeptide(L)'
;MKKFLIVSLALFFTVAIFLFVGWFLLQKYPGLTRKDAGKFDNASSGSTFSKFIAEQPYVFDIDVGSYPGDKILNIGAEEFYEIQSSRETSALLDKTYKFYLVAAIEDRNNGLVTLYEEGTDSKRRVFKCSGDRVFAMKNRNFSFISSGFDFMETLSVGDRVYTKCLNSDCTTLGPDCIIVKEIE
;
A
#
# COMPACT_ATOMS: atom_id res chain seq x y z
N MET A 1 70.14 24.80 -6.07
CA MET A 1 69.39 24.08 -7.12
C MET A 1 68.56 22.90 -6.60
N LYS A 2 69.12 21.93 -5.86
CA LYS A 2 68.35 20.76 -5.35
C LYS A 2 67.10 21.11 -4.53
N LYS A 3 67.16 22.12 -3.65
CA LYS A 3 66.00 22.56 -2.83
C LYS A 3 64.85 23.14 -3.66
N PHE A 4 65.16 23.85 -4.75
CA PHE A 4 64.16 24.44 -5.64
C PHE A 4 63.38 23.37 -6.43
N LEU A 5 64.09 22.32 -6.84
CA LEU A 5 63.52 21.19 -7.57
C LEU A 5 62.60 20.33 -6.67
N ILE A 6 62.96 20.16 -5.39
CA ILE A 6 62.12 19.45 -4.40
C ILE A 6 60.83 20.23 -4.08
N VAL A 7 60.92 21.56 -3.93
CA VAL A 7 59.74 22.41 -3.68
C VAL A 7 58.82 22.43 -4.89
N SER A 8 59.36 22.52 -6.11
CA SER A 8 58.58 22.48 -7.34
C SER A 8 57.89 21.12 -7.55
N LEU A 9 58.57 20.01 -7.23
CA LEU A 9 57.99 18.68 -7.30
C LEU A 9 56.86 18.48 -6.28
N ALA A 10 57.05 18.94 -5.03
CA ALA A 10 56.04 18.87 -3.99
C ALA A 10 54.79 19.67 -4.36
N LEU A 11 54.96 20.86 -4.95
CA LEU A 11 53.85 21.69 -5.43
C LEU A 11 53.08 21.01 -6.57
N PHE A 12 53.78 20.32 -7.47
CA PHE A 12 53.15 19.59 -8.57
C PHE A 12 52.33 18.41 -8.06
N PHE A 13 52.86 17.66 -7.09
CA PHE A 13 52.15 16.55 -6.46
C PHE A 13 50.92 17.00 -5.68
N THR A 14 50.97 18.12 -4.96
CA THR A 14 49.80 18.63 -4.26
C THR A 14 48.70 19.04 -5.24
N VAL A 15 49.03 19.77 -6.31
CA VAL A 15 48.06 20.14 -7.35
C VAL A 15 47.46 18.89 -8.02
N ALA A 16 48.28 17.88 -8.33
CA ALA A 16 47.80 16.62 -8.92
C ALA A 16 46.83 15.87 -7.98
N ILE A 17 47.12 15.84 -6.68
CA ILE A 17 46.23 15.24 -5.67
C ILE A 17 44.90 16.00 -5.60
N PHE A 18 44.93 17.33 -5.56
CA PHE A 18 43.71 18.13 -5.53
C PHE A 18 42.85 17.93 -6.78
N LEU A 19 43.46 17.85 -7.97
CA LEU A 19 42.74 17.56 -9.21
C LEU A 19 42.16 16.14 -9.22
N PHE A 20 42.91 15.16 -8.74
CA PHE A 20 42.43 13.78 -8.64
C PHE A 20 41.26 13.64 -7.66
N VAL A 21 41.37 14.24 -6.47
CA VAL A 21 40.28 14.24 -5.48
C VAL A 21 39.06 14.99 -6.02
N GLY A 22 39.25 16.14 -6.67
CA GLY A 22 38.16 16.89 -7.31
C GLY A 22 37.45 16.07 -8.38
N TRP A 23 38.19 15.41 -9.26
CA TRP A 23 37.63 14.55 -10.30
C TRP A 23 36.92 13.31 -9.73
N PHE A 24 37.49 12.67 -8.72
CA PHE A 24 36.88 11.53 -8.02
C PHE A 24 35.58 11.92 -7.32
N LEU A 25 35.52 13.09 -6.68
CA LEU A 25 34.31 13.62 -6.07
C LEU A 25 33.24 13.95 -7.11
N LEU A 26 33.62 14.49 -8.28
CA LEU A 26 32.67 14.75 -9.38
C LEU A 26 32.06 13.48 -9.97
N GLN A 27 32.84 12.39 -10.11
CA GLN A 27 32.31 11.10 -10.58
C GLN A 27 31.45 10.40 -9.52
N LYS A 28 31.84 10.44 -8.25
CA LYS A 28 31.11 9.77 -7.16
C LYS A 28 29.86 10.53 -6.72
N TYR A 29 29.82 11.84 -6.93
CA TYR A 29 28.73 12.73 -6.53
C TYR A 29 28.32 13.70 -7.65
N PRO A 30 27.72 13.20 -8.76
CA PRO A 30 27.30 14.03 -9.90
C PRO A 30 26.25 15.10 -9.55
N GLY A 31 25.66 15.05 -8.35
CA GLY A 31 24.72 16.06 -7.84
C GLY A 31 25.36 17.33 -7.30
N LEU A 32 26.68 17.36 -7.02
CA LEU A 32 27.35 18.54 -6.43
C LEU A 32 27.52 19.72 -7.42
N THR A 33 27.42 19.47 -8.73
CA THR A 33 27.53 20.51 -9.78
C THR A 33 26.19 20.99 -10.32
N ARG A 34 25.06 20.43 -9.87
CA ARG A 34 23.74 20.92 -10.27
C ARG A 34 23.35 22.08 -9.35
N LYS A 35 23.79 23.30 -9.73
CA LYS A 35 23.13 24.52 -9.28
C LYS A 35 21.76 24.57 -9.95
N ASP A 36 20.77 23.93 -9.33
CA ASP A 36 19.38 24.14 -9.68
C ASP A 36 18.98 25.56 -9.25
N ALA A 37 19.14 26.51 -10.17
CA ALA A 37 18.47 27.79 -10.12
C ALA A 37 17.00 27.56 -10.48
N GLY A 38 16.15 27.36 -9.48
CA GLY A 38 14.72 27.18 -9.73
C GLY A 38 13.90 27.00 -8.45
N LYS A 39 13.28 28.10 -8.02
CA LYS A 39 12.10 28.21 -7.14
C LYS A 39 12.04 27.35 -5.88
N PHE A 40 12.22 28.02 -4.74
CA PHE A 40 11.56 27.66 -3.50
C PHE A 40 10.05 27.60 -3.71
N ASP A 41 9.47 26.41 -3.65
CA ASP A 41 8.11 26.20 -3.16
C ASP A 41 8.17 25.07 -2.12
N ASN A 42 7.54 25.35 -0.98
CA ASN A 42 7.60 24.60 0.27
C ASN A 42 7.38 23.09 0.09
N ALA A 43 8.40 22.27 0.31
CA ALA A 43 8.23 20.85 0.60
C ALA A 43 9.38 20.33 1.48
N SER A 44 8.99 19.61 2.52
CA SER A 44 9.85 19.07 3.57
C SER A 44 10.97 18.19 3.04
N SER A 45 12.05 18.14 3.83
CA SER A 45 13.25 17.33 3.64
C SER A 45 12.94 15.87 3.25
N GLY A 46 13.12 15.56 1.96
CA GLY A 46 13.02 14.20 1.44
C GLY A 46 14.22 13.35 1.86
N SER A 47 14.03 12.53 2.89
CA SER A 47 14.86 11.36 3.14
C SER A 47 14.84 10.45 1.91
N THR A 48 16.00 10.06 1.38
CA THR A 48 16.17 9.15 0.23
C THR A 48 15.46 7.78 0.40
N PHE A 49 14.97 7.46 1.60
CA PHE A 49 14.09 6.31 1.85
C PHE A 49 12.69 6.47 1.22
N SER A 50 12.22 7.71 1.02
CA SER A 50 10.89 7.98 0.46
C SER A 50 10.78 7.75 -1.06
N LYS A 51 11.91 7.65 -1.77
CA LYS A 51 11.93 7.34 -3.21
C LYS A 51 11.77 5.86 -3.54
N PHE A 52 11.93 4.96 -2.57
CA PHE A 52 11.64 3.53 -2.72
C PHE A 52 10.20 3.16 -2.31
N ILE A 53 9.40 4.13 -1.82
CA ILE A 53 8.00 3.96 -1.36
C ILE A 53 7.02 4.67 -2.33
N ALA A 54 7.37 4.76 -3.61
CA ALA A 54 6.35 4.90 -4.65
C ALA A 54 6.13 3.46 -5.13
N GLU A 55 4.97 2.84 -4.90
CA GLU A 55 3.96 2.82 -5.96
C GLU A 55 2.53 2.47 -5.50
N GLN A 56 2.26 2.27 -4.20
CA GLN A 56 0.87 2.23 -3.70
C GLN A 56 0.64 3.33 -2.65
N PRO A 57 -0.43 4.13 -2.77
CA PRO A 57 -0.77 5.10 -1.74
C PRO A 57 -1.01 4.37 -0.41
N TYR A 58 -0.66 5.00 0.70
CA TYR A 58 -0.95 4.50 2.04
C TYR A 58 -1.76 5.55 2.80
N VAL A 59 -2.79 5.11 3.50
CA VAL A 59 -3.61 5.91 4.41
C VAL A 59 -3.20 5.61 5.84
N PHE A 60 -3.05 6.65 6.66
CA PHE A 60 -2.91 6.48 8.11
C PHE A 60 -4.30 6.57 8.77
N ASP A 61 -4.63 5.55 9.54
CA ASP A 61 -5.79 5.48 10.42
C ASP A 61 -5.33 5.33 11.88
N ILE A 62 -6.00 6.01 12.81
CA ILE A 62 -5.57 6.05 14.23
C ILE A 62 -5.66 4.70 14.94
N ASP A 63 -6.62 3.86 14.54
CA ASP A 63 -6.89 2.59 15.21
C ASP A 63 -6.20 1.41 14.52
N VAL A 64 -5.95 1.52 13.21
CA VAL A 64 -5.36 0.44 12.38
C VAL A 64 -3.91 0.71 12.00
N GLY A 65 -3.45 1.96 12.06
CA GLY A 65 -2.13 2.38 11.62
C GLY A 65 -2.07 2.67 10.12
N SER A 66 -0.95 2.33 9.49
CA SER A 66 -0.77 2.53 8.04
C SER A 66 -1.43 1.39 7.25
N TYR A 67 -2.25 1.75 6.27
CA TYR A 67 -3.02 0.82 5.45
C TYR A 67 -2.90 1.16 3.96
N PRO A 68 -2.74 0.19 3.05
CA PRO A 68 -2.60 0.45 1.62
C PRO A 68 -3.89 1.03 1.00
N GLY A 69 -3.73 1.76 -0.12
CA GLY A 69 -4.82 2.34 -0.89
C GLY A 69 -5.04 3.84 -0.62
N ASP A 70 -6.22 4.32 -1.02
CA ASP A 70 -6.61 5.73 -1.00
C ASP A 70 -7.67 6.04 0.06
N LYS A 71 -7.65 7.25 0.60
CA LYS A 71 -8.66 7.75 1.55
C LYS A 71 -9.88 8.34 0.82
N ILE A 72 -10.35 7.64 -0.20
CA ILE A 72 -11.48 8.04 -1.06
C ILE A 72 -12.41 6.84 -1.17
N LEU A 73 -13.72 7.06 -1.07
CA LEU A 73 -14.70 6.01 -1.32
C LEU A 73 -14.66 5.63 -2.80
N ASN A 74 -14.44 4.35 -3.09
CA ASN A 74 -14.59 3.84 -4.44
C ASN A 74 -16.04 3.37 -4.66
N ILE A 75 -16.35 2.95 -5.89
CA ILE A 75 -17.70 2.54 -6.30
C ILE A 75 -18.24 1.45 -5.37
N GLY A 76 -17.43 0.45 -5.01
CA GLY A 76 -17.83 -0.60 -4.08
C GLY A 76 -18.16 -0.08 -2.67
N ALA A 77 -17.35 0.85 -2.16
CA ALA A 77 -17.59 1.46 -0.85
C ALA A 77 -18.85 2.34 -0.85
N GLU A 78 -19.05 3.18 -1.87
CA GLU A 78 -20.24 4.03 -2.01
C GLU A 78 -21.53 3.20 -2.00
N GLU A 79 -21.60 2.16 -2.83
CA GLU A 79 -22.76 1.26 -2.87
C GLU A 79 -22.98 0.51 -1.55
N PHE A 80 -21.90 0.04 -0.91
CA PHE A 80 -22.01 -0.64 0.38
C PHE A 80 -22.58 0.28 1.47
N TYR A 81 -22.08 1.51 1.55
CA TYR A 81 -22.56 2.50 2.52
C TYR A 81 -23.98 2.98 2.21
N GLU A 82 -24.39 3.02 0.95
CA GLU A 82 -25.78 3.28 0.58
C GLU A 82 -26.71 2.19 1.12
N ILE A 83 -26.35 0.91 0.98
CA ILE A 83 -27.10 -0.22 1.55
C ILE A 83 -27.16 -0.15 3.08
N GLN A 84 -26.11 0.37 3.72
CA GLN A 84 -26.07 0.51 5.18
C GLN A 84 -26.83 1.74 5.70
N SER A 85 -27.11 2.74 4.86
CA SER A 85 -27.57 4.06 5.27
C SER A 85 -28.94 4.09 5.96
N SER A 86 -29.81 3.11 5.69
CA SER A 86 -31.16 3.05 6.27
C SER A 86 -31.47 1.69 6.88
N ARG A 87 -32.41 1.67 7.83
CA ARG A 87 -32.85 0.42 8.49
C ARG A 87 -33.49 -0.56 7.50
N GLU A 88 -34.16 -0.04 6.47
CA GLU A 88 -34.80 -0.85 5.43
C GLU A 88 -33.78 -1.48 4.48
N THR A 89 -32.72 -0.74 4.14
CA THR A 89 -31.66 -1.20 3.25
C THR A 89 -30.63 -2.09 3.98
N SER A 90 -30.41 -1.87 5.27
CA SER A 90 -29.47 -2.69 6.07
C SER A 90 -29.87 -4.17 6.12
N ALA A 91 -31.17 -4.47 6.06
CA ALA A 91 -31.65 -5.85 5.99
C ALA A 91 -31.31 -6.55 4.66
N LEU A 92 -30.89 -5.80 3.64
CA LEU A 92 -30.38 -6.33 2.38
C LEU A 92 -28.90 -6.71 2.46
N LEU A 93 -28.18 -6.26 3.50
CA LEU A 93 -26.75 -6.53 3.64
C LEU A 93 -26.48 -8.03 3.67
N ASP A 94 -27.15 -8.76 4.56
CA ASP A 94 -26.99 -10.22 4.72
C ASP A 94 -27.55 -11.03 3.53
N LYS A 95 -28.42 -10.41 2.72
CA LYS A 95 -28.95 -11.01 1.48
C LYS A 95 -28.02 -10.81 0.30
N THR A 96 -27.29 -9.70 0.28
CA THR A 96 -26.45 -9.26 -0.85
C THR A 96 -25.01 -9.70 -0.66
N TYR A 97 -24.51 -9.60 0.58
CA TYR A 97 -23.16 -9.94 0.95
C TYR A 97 -23.12 -11.17 1.83
N LYS A 98 -22.06 -11.95 1.64
CA LYS A 98 -21.64 -13.01 2.52
C LYS A 98 -20.55 -12.51 3.44
N PHE A 99 -20.61 -12.94 4.69
CA PHE A 99 -19.65 -12.62 5.71
C PHE A 99 -18.83 -13.86 6.05
N TYR A 100 -17.51 -13.73 6.01
CA TYR A 100 -16.60 -14.83 6.26
C TYR A 100 -15.48 -14.42 7.22
N LEU A 101 -14.93 -15.40 7.92
CA LEU A 101 -13.64 -15.32 8.60
C LEU A 101 -12.58 -16.05 7.77
N VAL A 102 -11.43 -15.40 7.55
CA VAL A 102 -10.30 -16.01 6.82
C VAL A 102 -9.59 -17.00 7.73
N ALA A 103 -9.72 -18.29 7.45
CA ALA A 103 -9.07 -19.35 8.21
C ALA A 103 -7.66 -19.68 7.68
N ALA A 104 -7.48 -19.70 6.35
CA ALA A 104 -6.17 -19.91 5.73
C ALA A 104 -6.10 -19.29 4.33
N ILE A 105 -4.93 -18.73 3.97
CA ILE A 105 -4.63 -18.26 2.62
C ILE A 105 -3.77 -19.33 1.95
N GLU A 106 -4.33 -20.03 0.96
CA GLU A 106 -3.67 -21.18 0.34
C GLU A 106 -2.86 -20.79 -0.88
N ASP A 107 -3.36 -19.88 -1.71
CA ASP A 107 -2.67 -19.35 -2.88
C ASP A 107 -3.07 -17.90 -3.14
N ARG A 108 -2.15 -16.96 -2.88
CA ARG A 108 -2.38 -15.52 -3.08
C ARG A 108 -2.57 -15.16 -4.56
N ASN A 109 -1.80 -15.79 -5.45
CA ASN A 109 -1.80 -15.44 -6.87
C ASN A 109 -3.12 -15.84 -7.55
N ASN A 110 -3.72 -16.94 -7.10
CA ASN A 110 -4.99 -17.43 -7.62
C ASN A 110 -6.20 -17.03 -6.75
N GLY A 111 -6.01 -16.25 -5.68
CA GLY A 111 -7.09 -15.81 -4.80
C GLY A 111 -7.72 -16.92 -3.95
N LEU A 112 -7.04 -18.05 -3.77
CA LEU A 112 -7.58 -19.25 -3.13
C LEU A 112 -7.41 -19.19 -1.61
N VAL A 113 -8.54 -19.25 -0.91
CA VAL A 113 -8.63 -19.04 0.54
C VAL A 113 -9.59 -20.06 1.15
N THR A 114 -9.26 -20.58 2.32
CA THR A 114 -10.21 -21.31 3.16
C THR A 114 -10.90 -20.33 4.10
N LEU A 115 -12.23 -20.31 4.02
CA LEU A 115 -13.10 -19.38 4.73
C LEU A 115 -14.03 -20.13 5.67
N TYR A 116 -14.31 -19.55 6.83
CA TYR A 116 -15.34 -19.99 7.75
C TYR A 116 -16.56 -19.07 7.65
N GLU A 117 -17.75 -19.66 7.50
CA GLU A 117 -19.05 -18.99 7.56
C GLU A 117 -19.77 -19.50 8.80
N GLU A 118 -20.36 -18.57 9.57
CA GLU A 118 -20.99 -18.90 10.84
C GLU A 118 -22.02 -20.03 10.69
N GLY A 119 -21.90 -21.06 11.54
CA GLY A 119 -22.78 -22.21 11.52
C GLY A 119 -22.48 -23.24 10.42
N THR A 120 -21.34 -23.13 9.73
CA THR A 120 -20.93 -24.10 8.69
C THR A 120 -19.46 -24.47 8.80
N ASP A 121 -19.08 -25.59 8.20
CA ASP A 121 -17.67 -25.99 8.09
C ASP A 121 -16.89 -25.04 7.18
N SER A 122 -15.59 -24.92 7.42
CA SER A 122 -14.70 -24.13 6.59
C SER A 122 -14.66 -24.67 5.16
N LYS A 123 -14.75 -23.78 4.15
CA LYS A 123 -14.76 -24.14 2.73
C LYS A 123 -13.72 -23.35 1.95
N ARG A 124 -13.12 -24.02 0.97
CA ARG A 124 -12.21 -23.39 -0.01
C ARG A 124 -13.00 -22.57 -1.02
N ARG A 125 -12.60 -21.33 -1.23
CA ARG A 125 -13.23 -20.36 -2.14
C ARG A 125 -12.14 -19.57 -2.87
N VAL A 126 -12.51 -19.01 -4.02
CA VAL A 126 -11.61 -18.19 -4.84
C VAL A 126 -12.13 -16.75 -4.89
N PHE A 127 -11.32 -15.79 -4.47
CA PHE A 127 -11.60 -14.37 -4.63
C PHE A 127 -11.23 -13.88 -6.03
N LYS A 128 -12.15 -13.16 -6.66
CA LYS A 128 -11.96 -12.41 -7.91
C LYS A 128 -12.46 -10.99 -7.71
N CYS A 129 -11.64 -10.20 -7.03
CA CYS A 129 -11.98 -8.83 -6.66
C CYS A 129 -11.72 -7.86 -7.82
N SER A 130 -12.57 -6.85 -7.95
CA SER A 130 -12.32 -5.73 -8.86
C SER A 130 -11.66 -4.59 -8.08
N GLY A 131 -10.57 -4.01 -8.59
CA GLY A 131 -9.80 -3.00 -7.84
C GLY A 131 -10.61 -1.77 -7.41
N ASP A 132 -11.58 -1.34 -8.21
CA ASP A 132 -12.54 -0.27 -7.92
C ASP A 132 -13.66 -0.66 -6.94
N ARG A 133 -13.64 -1.91 -6.45
CA ARG A 133 -14.61 -2.48 -5.50
C ARG A 133 -13.94 -3.18 -4.31
N VAL A 134 -12.65 -2.92 -4.10
CA VAL A 134 -11.90 -3.34 -2.91
C VAL A 134 -11.81 -2.19 -1.93
N PHE A 135 -12.19 -2.42 -0.67
CA PHE A 135 -11.98 -1.45 0.39
C PHE A 135 -11.85 -2.10 1.76
N ALA A 136 -11.41 -1.32 2.74
CA ALA A 136 -11.30 -1.72 4.13
C ALA A 136 -12.14 -0.80 5.02
N MET A 137 -12.73 -1.39 6.05
CA MET A 137 -13.49 -0.68 7.07
C MET A 137 -13.26 -1.29 8.45
N LYS A 138 -13.64 -0.53 9.46
CA LYS A 138 -13.60 -0.90 10.88
C LYS A 138 -14.83 -1.72 11.23
N ASN A 139 -14.69 -2.73 12.10
CA ASN A 139 -15.85 -3.42 12.68
C ASN A 139 -16.77 -2.45 13.47
N ARG A 140 -16.17 -1.49 14.17
CA ARG A 140 -16.89 -0.49 14.96
C ARG A 140 -17.51 0.56 14.04
N ASN A 141 -18.84 0.60 14.03
CA ASN A 141 -19.66 1.53 13.24
C ASN A 141 -19.37 1.49 11.73
N PHE A 142 -18.74 0.41 11.22
CA PHE A 142 -18.41 0.27 9.79
C PHE A 142 -17.61 1.43 9.21
N SER A 143 -16.79 2.11 10.01
CA SER A 143 -16.09 3.32 9.56
C SER A 143 -15.05 3.01 8.49
N PHE A 144 -15.03 3.79 7.41
CA PHE A 144 -14.13 3.60 6.28
C PHE A 144 -12.66 3.81 6.67
N ILE A 145 -11.76 2.98 6.11
CA ILE A 145 -10.31 3.08 6.28
C ILE A 145 -9.65 3.55 4.97
N SER A 146 -9.69 2.70 3.94
CA SER A 146 -9.07 2.95 2.64
C SER A 146 -9.72 2.11 1.53
N SER A 147 -9.41 2.41 0.27
CA SER A 147 -9.91 1.67 -0.90
C SER A 147 -8.85 1.53 -2.00
N GLY A 148 -9.09 0.69 -3.01
CA GLY A 148 -8.28 0.65 -4.24
C GLY A 148 -6.93 -0.07 -4.12
N PHE A 149 -6.75 -0.89 -3.07
CA PHE A 149 -5.55 -1.71 -2.86
C PHE A 149 -5.72 -3.13 -3.42
N ASP A 150 -4.61 -3.86 -3.55
CA ASP A 150 -4.66 -5.29 -3.87
C ASP A 150 -5.21 -6.08 -2.67
N PHE A 151 -6.41 -6.65 -2.85
CA PHE A 151 -7.09 -7.42 -1.82
C PHE A 151 -6.27 -8.63 -1.36
N MET A 152 -5.71 -9.41 -2.28
CA MET A 152 -5.02 -10.64 -1.94
C MET A 152 -3.64 -10.40 -1.34
N GLU A 153 -2.98 -9.28 -1.64
CA GLU A 153 -1.76 -8.87 -0.93
C GLU A 153 -2.05 -8.38 0.50
N THR A 154 -3.19 -7.70 0.69
CA THR A 154 -3.56 -7.08 1.98
C THR A 154 -4.23 -8.06 2.94
N LEU A 155 -4.92 -9.08 2.42
CA LEU A 155 -5.65 -10.06 3.21
C LEU A 155 -4.74 -10.84 4.16
N SER A 156 -5.20 -10.99 5.40
CA SER A 156 -4.51 -11.75 6.44
C SER A 156 -5.41 -12.83 7.05
N VAL A 157 -4.80 -13.89 7.58
CA VAL A 157 -5.51 -14.89 8.37
C VAL A 157 -6.10 -14.23 9.62
N GLY A 158 -7.35 -14.55 9.94
CA GLY A 158 -8.11 -13.90 11.01
C GLY A 158 -8.91 -12.68 10.57
N ASP A 159 -8.70 -12.16 9.36
CA ASP A 159 -9.52 -11.08 8.83
C ASP A 159 -10.97 -11.53 8.64
N ARG A 160 -11.90 -10.62 8.92
CA ARG A 160 -13.31 -10.75 8.57
C ARG A 160 -13.54 -10.07 7.23
N VAL A 161 -14.35 -10.68 6.37
CA VAL A 161 -14.58 -10.16 5.02
C VAL A 161 -16.04 -10.18 4.62
N TYR A 162 -16.49 -9.09 4.00
CA TYR A 162 -17.75 -9.06 3.26
C TYR A 162 -17.45 -9.17 1.76
N THR A 163 -18.25 -9.98 1.06
CA THR A 163 -18.12 -10.14 -0.39
C THR A 163 -19.41 -10.67 -1.02
N LYS A 164 -19.54 -10.56 -2.34
CA LYS A 164 -20.67 -11.13 -3.09
C LYS A 164 -20.31 -12.51 -3.65
N CYS A 165 -21.31 -13.31 -3.97
CA CYS A 165 -21.10 -14.53 -4.76
C CYS A 165 -21.07 -14.18 -6.24
N LEU A 166 -19.96 -14.52 -6.93
CA LEU A 166 -19.84 -14.30 -8.37
C LEU A 166 -20.59 -15.39 -9.18
N ASN A 167 -20.80 -16.56 -8.57
CA ASN A 167 -21.54 -17.67 -9.15
C ASN A 167 -22.60 -18.24 -8.18
N SER A 168 -23.54 -19.01 -8.72
CA SER A 168 -24.68 -19.58 -7.97
C SER A 168 -24.26 -20.40 -6.75
N ASP A 169 -23.15 -21.12 -6.85
CA ASP A 169 -22.68 -22.04 -5.82
C ASP A 169 -21.75 -21.35 -4.80
N CYS A 170 -21.55 -20.04 -4.98
CA CYS A 170 -20.68 -19.18 -4.18
C CYS A 170 -19.23 -19.68 -4.06
N THR A 171 -18.74 -20.54 -4.99
CA THR A 171 -17.35 -21.03 -4.97
C THR A 171 -16.36 -19.97 -5.42
N THR A 172 -16.82 -19.00 -6.21
CA THR A 172 -16.09 -17.80 -6.58
C THR A 172 -16.75 -16.58 -5.93
N LEU A 173 -15.95 -15.74 -5.28
CA LEU A 173 -16.37 -14.57 -4.52
C LEU A 173 -15.89 -13.28 -5.21
N GLY A 174 -16.66 -12.20 -5.07
CA GLY A 174 -16.44 -10.92 -5.73
C GLY A 174 -17.68 -10.44 -6.50
N PRO A 175 -17.59 -9.30 -7.21
CA PRO A 175 -16.38 -8.48 -7.40
C PRO A 175 -16.04 -7.60 -6.20
N ASP A 176 -16.99 -7.38 -5.29
CA ASP A 176 -16.83 -6.59 -4.08
C ASP A 176 -16.06 -7.39 -3.03
N CYS A 177 -14.96 -6.84 -2.54
CA CYS A 177 -14.13 -7.50 -1.55
C CYS A 177 -13.75 -6.53 -0.45
N ILE A 178 -14.30 -6.76 0.74
CA ILE A 178 -14.30 -5.78 1.81
C ILE A 178 -13.63 -6.39 3.02
N ILE A 179 -12.51 -5.83 3.46
CA ILE A 179 -11.82 -6.26 4.67
C ILE A 179 -12.40 -5.50 5.87
N VAL A 180 -12.83 -6.23 6.89
CA VAL A 180 -13.30 -5.68 8.15
C VAL A 180 -12.21 -5.87 9.20
N LYS A 181 -11.58 -4.77 9.60
CA LYS A 181 -10.56 -4.77 10.65
C LYS A 181 -11.21 -4.69 12.03
N GLU A 182 -10.80 -5.61 12.89
CA GLU A 182 -11.17 -5.62 14.29
C GLU A 182 -10.36 -4.55 15.02
N ILE A 183 -11.05 -3.67 15.73
CA ILE A 183 -10.45 -2.68 16.63
C ILE A 183 -10.91 -3.03 18.04
N GLU A 184 -9.93 -3.09 18.95
CA GLU A 184 -10.11 -3.33 20.38
C GLU A 184 -10.59 -2.07 21.13
#